data_AF-A0A6L7YGZ5-F1
#
_entry.id   AF-A0A6L7YGZ5-F1
#
_cell.length_a   1.000
_cell.length_b   1.000
_cell.length_c   1.000
_cell.angle_alpha   90.00
_cell.angle_beta   90.00
_cell.angle_gamma   90.00
#
_symmetry.space_group_name_H-M   'P 1'
#
loop_
_entity.id
_entity.type
_entity.pdbx_description
1 polymer ?
#
loop_
_entity_poly.entity_id
_entity_poly.type
_entity_poly.pdbx_seq_one_letter_code
_entity_poly.pdbx_strand_id
1 'polypeptide(L)'
;MNIILNPQEVATVISLFTAQILDGVDLSEEGKQAIRDWRTERVPGREGLDSFTDDFNDALMGHIEESTRQRYVKAGRVAFGTASERARA
;
A
#
# COMPACT_ATOMS: atom_id res chain seq x y z
N MET A 1 -7.42 11.04 -7.13
CA MET A 1 -6.29 11.64 -6.38
C MET A 1 -5.12 10.73 -6.64
N ASN A 2 -4.07 11.19 -7.32
CA ASN A 2 -2.97 10.30 -7.71
C ASN A 2 -1.86 10.38 -6.65
N ILE A 3 -1.88 9.46 -5.68
CA ILE A 3 -0.74 9.23 -4.80
C ILE A 3 0.02 8.07 -5.43
N ILE A 4 1.22 8.34 -5.93
CA ILE A 4 2.14 7.34 -6.44
C ILE A 4 3.43 7.54 -5.65
N LEU A 5 3.70 6.60 -4.74
CA LEU A 5 4.97 6.55 -4.05
C LEU A 5 6.03 5.99 -4.98
N ASN A 6 7.22 6.58 -4.96
CA ASN A 6 8.38 6.01 -5.63
C ASN A 6 8.99 4.86 -4.79
N PRO A 7 9.87 4.03 -5.39
CA PRO A 7 10.47 2.90 -4.67
C PRO A 7 11.19 3.28 -3.36
N GLN A 8 11.83 4.45 -3.29
CA GLN A 8 12.53 4.88 -2.07
C GLN A 8 11.54 5.23 -0.94
N GLU A 9 10.41 5.84 -1.27
CA GLU A 9 9.34 6.12 -0.33
C GLU A 9 8.71 4.81 0.18
N VAL A 10 8.46 3.85 -0.72
CA VAL A 10 7.95 2.53 -0.34
C VAL A 10 8.94 1.76 0.53
N ALA A 11 10.24 1.80 0.22
CA ALA A 11 11.28 1.19 1.05
C ALA A 11 11.32 1.78 2.48
N THR A 12 11.01 3.07 2.62
CA THR A 12 10.89 3.73 3.92
C THR A 12 9.68 3.20 4.70
N VAL A 13 8.52 3.05 4.04
CA VAL A 13 7.32 2.46 4.64
C VAL A 13 7.57 1.02 5.08
N ILE A 14 8.18 0.21 4.22
CA ILE A 14 8.59 -1.18 4.55
C ILE A 14 9.46 -1.20 5.80
N SER A 15 10.47 -0.32 5.87
CA SER A 15 11.41 -0.27 6.99
C SER A 15 10.71 0.07 8.31
N LEU A 16 9.77 1.02 8.29
CA LEU A 16 9.00 1.41 9.47
C LEU A 16 8.08 0.27 9.94
N PHE A 17 7.35 -0.34 9.00
CA PHE A 17 6.35 -1.36 9.32
C PHE A 17 7.01 -2.65 9.82
N THR A 18 8.09 -3.08 9.17
CA THR A 18 8.85 -4.26 9.59
C THR A 18 9.53 -4.07 10.94
N ALA A 19 10.04 -2.87 11.24
CA ALA A 19 10.56 -2.56 12.58
C ALA A 19 9.49 -2.70 13.66
N GLN A 20 8.30 -2.13 13.43
CA GLN A 20 7.20 -2.23 14.39
C GLN A 20 6.77 -3.68 14.64
N ILE A 21 6.81 -4.55 13.63
CA ILE A 21 6.50 -5.98 13.78
C ILE A 21 7.60 -6.69 14.58
N LEU A 22 8.87 -6.47 14.23
CA LEU A 22 10.01 -7.11 14.88
C LEU A 22 10.12 -6.75 16.36
N ASP A 23 9.76 -5.51 16.72
CA ASP A 23 9.86 -5.01 18.08
C ASP A 23 8.55 -5.19 18.88
N GLY A 24 7.40 -5.19 18.20
CA GLY A 24 6.08 -5.14 18.83
C GLY A 24 5.35 -6.47 18.95
N VAL A 25 5.82 -7.52 18.28
CA VAL A 25 5.20 -8.85 18.29
C VAL A 25 6.18 -9.88 18.83
N ASP A 26 5.72 -10.73 19.74
CA ASP A 26 6.53 -11.86 20.23
C ASP A 26 6.59 -12.95 19.16
N LEU A 27 7.58 -12.81 18.28
CA LEU A 27 7.88 -13.74 17.19
C LEU A 27 9.00 -14.69 17.60
N SER A 28 8.93 -15.93 17.11
CA SER A 28 10.09 -16.83 17.14
C SER A 28 11.27 -16.23 16.37
N GLU A 29 12.49 -16.67 16.70
CA GLU A 29 13.68 -16.21 15.97
C GLU A 29 13.63 -16.55 14.47
N GLU A 30 13.01 -17.69 14.11
CA GLU A 30 12.74 -18.06 12.72
C GLU A 30 11.80 -17.06 12.04
N GLY A 31 10.73 -16.63 12.73
CA GLY A 31 9.81 -15.62 12.21
C GLY A 31 10.47 -14.25 12.04
N LYS A 32 11.31 -13.83 13.00
CA LYS A 32 12.09 -12.61 12.89
C LYS A 32 13.06 -12.65 11.72
N GLN A 33 13.71 -13.80 11.49
CA GLN A 33 14.64 -13.97 10.38
C GLN A 33 13.91 -13.91 9.03
N ALA A 34 12.76 -14.57 8.89
CA ALA A 34 11.96 -14.53 7.67
C ALA A 34 11.57 -13.08 7.27
N ILE A 35 11.22 -12.24 8.24
CA ILE A 35 10.91 -10.81 7.99
C ILE A 35 12.15 -10.05 7.50
N ARG A 36 13.33 -10.31 8.11
CA ARG A 36 14.59 -9.68 7.71
C ARG A 36 15.00 -10.08 6.30
N ASP A 37 14.83 -11.35 5.95
CA ASP A 37 15.13 -11.88 4.63
C ASP A 37 14.19 -11.26 3.59
N TRP A 38 12.88 -11.26 3.87
CA TRP A 38 11.87 -10.62 3.03
C TRP A 38 12.15 -9.13 2.78
N ARG A 39 12.64 -8.40 3.79
CA ARG A 39 13.06 -6.99 3.66
C ARG A 39 14.29 -6.83 2.78
N THR A 40 15.24 -7.76 2.87
CA THR A 40 16.50 -7.71 2.11
C THR A 40 16.28 -7.83 0.60
N GLU A 41 15.25 -8.56 0.19
CA GLU A 41 14.82 -8.65 -1.22
C GLU A 41 14.18 -7.36 -1.75
N ARG A 42 13.74 -6.47 -0.85
CA ARG A 42 12.94 -5.26 -1.14
C ARG A 42 13.68 -3.99 -0.73
N VAL A 43 14.96 -3.91 -1.11
CA VAL A 43 15.81 -2.72 -0.95
C VAL A 43 15.98 -1.98 -2.28
N PRO A 44 16.32 -0.67 -2.27
CA PRO A 44 16.54 0.10 -3.49
C PRO A 44 17.51 -0.59 -4.46
N GLY A 45 17.12 -0.67 -5.73
CA GLY A 45 17.91 -1.32 -6.79
C GLY A 45 17.68 -2.84 -6.93
N ARG A 46 16.74 -3.43 -6.16
CA ARG A 46 16.26 -4.80 -6.36
C ARG A 46 14.91 -4.78 -7.06
N GLU A 47 14.73 -5.70 -8.03
CA GLU A 47 13.47 -5.92 -8.74
C GLU A 47 12.29 -6.18 -7.79
N GLY A 48 12.55 -6.86 -6.66
CA GLY A 48 11.53 -7.13 -5.64
C GLY A 48 10.91 -5.87 -5.03
N LEU A 49 11.65 -4.75 -4.97
CA LEU A 49 11.10 -3.47 -4.49
C LEU A 49 10.25 -2.78 -5.56
N ASP A 50 10.66 -2.83 -6.82
CA ASP A 50 9.94 -2.17 -7.91
C ASP A 50 8.56 -2.81 -8.11
N SER A 51 8.51 -4.14 -8.21
CA SER A 51 7.24 -4.89 -8.28
C SER A 51 6.36 -4.64 -7.05
N PHE A 52 6.94 -4.63 -5.85
CA PHE A 52 6.17 -4.34 -4.64
C PHE A 52 5.67 -2.90 -4.60
N THR A 53 6.40 -1.95 -5.19
CA THR A 53 6.01 -0.53 -5.25
C THR A 53 4.75 -0.36 -6.10
N ASP A 54 4.68 -1.04 -7.23
CA ASP A 54 3.48 -1.04 -8.08
C ASP A 54 2.27 -1.63 -7.33
N ASP A 55 2.43 -2.82 -6.75
CA ASP A 55 1.38 -3.48 -5.97
C ASP A 55 0.92 -2.62 -4.77
N PHE A 56 1.87 -1.98 -4.08
CA PHE A 56 1.60 -1.13 -2.94
C PHE A 56 0.78 0.10 -3.34
N ASN A 57 1.15 0.75 -4.45
CA ASN A 57 0.43 1.92 -4.95
C ASN A 57 -0.99 1.57 -5.38
N ASP A 58 -1.18 0.45 -6.08
CA ASP A 58 -2.51 -0.03 -6.49
C ASP A 58 -3.40 -0.30 -5.27
N ALA A 59 -2.87 -1.00 -4.26
CA ALA A 59 -3.59 -1.28 -3.02
C ALA A 59 -3.92 0.01 -2.24
N LEU A 60 -2.96 0.93 -2.13
CA LEU A 60 -3.15 2.21 -1.45
C LEU A 60 -4.23 3.06 -2.14
N MET A 61 -4.19 3.12 -3.48
CA MET A 61 -5.20 3.82 -4.26
C MET A 61 -6.58 3.22 -4.03
N GLY A 62 -6.72 1.90 -4.14
CA GLY A 62 -7.99 1.21 -3.89
C GLY A 62 -8.56 1.50 -2.49
N HIS A 63 -7.69 1.53 -1.47
CA HIS A 63 -8.10 1.89 -0.11
C HIS A 63 -8.58 3.34 0.01
N ILE A 64 -7.86 4.28 -0.62
CA ILE A 64 -8.23 5.70 -0.64
C ILE A 64 -9.57 5.90 -1.34
N GLU A 65 -9.79 5.25 -2.48
CA GLU A 65 -11.05 5.34 -3.23
C GLU A 65 -12.23 4.76 -2.45
N GLU A 66 -12.07 3.59 -1.83
CA GLU A 66 -13.08 2.99 -0.96
C GLU A 66 -13.40 3.92 0.22
N SER A 67 -12.40 4.38 0.95
CA SER A 67 -12.61 5.26 2.12
C SER A 67 -13.26 6.59 1.71
N THR A 68 -12.89 7.13 0.55
CA THR A 68 -13.49 8.32 -0.03
C THR A 68 -14.95 8.08 -0.38
N ARG A 69 -15.27 6.98 -1.07
CA ARG A 69 -16.64 6.58 -1.39
C ARG A 69 -17.49 6.43 -0.12
N GLN A 70 -16.99 5.75 0.90
CA GLN A 70 -17.70 5.58 2.18
C GLN A 70 -18.01 6.92 2.85
N ARG A 71 -17.08 7.89 2.80
CA ARG A 71 -17.31 9.25 3.33
C ARG A 71 -18.40 9.99 2.56
N TYR A 72 -18.43 9.89 1.24
CA TYR A 72 -19.47 10.52 0.42
C TYR A 72 -20.85 9.90 0.65
N VAL A 73 -20.93 8.57 0.74
CA VAL A 73 -22.15 7.84 1.07
C VAL A 73 -22.68 8.27 2.45
N LYS A 74 -21.81 8.28 3.47
CA LYS A 74 -22.17 8.73 4.83
C LYS A 74 -22.61 10.20 4.89
N ALA A 75 -22.05 11.05 4.03
CA ALA A 75 -22.43 12.46 3.95
C ALA A 75 -23.75 12.71 3.20
N GLY A 76 -24.45 11.65 2.74
CA GLY A 76 -25.69 11.78 1.97
C GLY A 76 -25.48 12.36 0.56
N ARG A 77 -24.23 12.46 0.10
CA ARG A 77 -23.85 12.99 -1.21
C ARG A 77 -23.70 11.83 -2.19
N VAL A 78 -24.83 11.23 -2.59
CA VAL A 78 -24.83 10.20 -3.62
C VAL A 78 -25.15 10.84 -4.97
N ALA A 79 -24.11 11.03 -5.78
CA ALA A 79 -24.17 10.82 -7.23
C ALA A 79 -22.75 10.99 -7.80
N PHE A 80 -22.05 9.89 -8.06
CA PHE A 80 -21.19 9.86 -9.23
C PHE A 80 -21.32 8.50 -9.91
N GLY A 81 -21.80 8.56 -11.14
CA GLY A 81 -21.72 7.49 -12.09
C GLY A 81 -20.31 6.95 -12.18
N THR A 82 -20.21 5.63 -12.24
CA THR A 82 -18.95 4.92 -12.41
C THR A 82 -18.23 5.41 -13.67
N ALA A 83 -16.92 5.17 -13.76
CA ALA A 83 -16.13 5.54 -14.94
C ALA A 83 -16.74 5.02 -16.26
N SER A 84 -17.51 3.93 -16.23
CA SER A 84 -18.26 3.40 -17.37
C SER A 84 -19.42 4.28 -17.85
N GLU A 85 -20.00 5.12 -16.98
CA GLU A 85 -21.10 6.03 -17.35
C GLU A 85 -20.61 7.32 -18.01
N ARG A 86 -19.38 7.77 -17.70
CA ARG A 86 -18.76 8.95 -18.34
C ARG A 86 -18.31 8.70 -19.79
N ALA A 87 -18.21 7.44 -20.21
CA ALA A 87 -17.80 7.07 -21.56
C ALA A 87 -18.96 7.02 -22.58
N ARG A 88 -20.20 7.27 -22.15
CA ARG A 88 -21.41 7.21 -23.00
C ARG A 88 -22.20 8.52 -23.09
N ALA A 89 -21.67 9.63 -22.56
CA ALA A 89 -22.23 10.97 -22.68
C ALA A 89 -21.28 11.84 -23.52
#